data_AF-A0A8S1JP54-F1
#
_entry.id   AF-A0A8S1JP54-F1
#
_cell.length_a   1.000
_cell.length_b   1.000
_cell.length_c   1.000
_cell.angle_alpha   90.00
_cell.angle_beta   90.00
_cell.angle_gamma   90.00
#
_symmetry.space_group_name_H-M   'P 1'
#
loop_
_entity.id
_entity.type
_entity.pdbx_description
1 polymer ?
#
loop_
_entity_poly.entity_id
_entity_poly.type
_entity_poly.pdbx_seq_one_letter_code
_entity_poly.pdbx_strand_id
1 'polypeptide(L)'
;MGLCTSSRQRTNNNDIPIIQKSKMDQRTSNVKLLLDQYHKLNVLLDLVGNTDNLEKKTRDHINLLFVTKSNITILIQHSLKNIMKEKNISRLITKEDEAWLYDDLIFLSKIGPQFQVFLKVIDILFENEDFENSFPILSHGFQQMSEDIKKMPFLNTYTQTKNTSI
;
A
#
# COMPACT_ATOMS: atom_id res chain seq x y z
N MET A 1 33.71 -57.43 -32.47
CA MET A 1 32.76 -56.30 -32.31
C MET A 1 31.61 -56.83 -31.45
N GLY A 2 31.25 -56.35 -30.27
CA GLY A 2 31.72 -55.29 -29.37
C GLY A 2 30.82 -55.30 -28.13
N LEU A 3 31.39 -54.86 -26.99
CA LEU A 3 30.77 -54.26 -25.80
C LEU A 3 30.09 -55.14 -24.72
N CYS A 4 30.76 -55.13 -23.56
CA CYS A 4 30.26 -55.27 -22.20
C CYS A 4 29.19 -54.21 -21.84
N THR A 5 28.22 -54.52 -20.97
CA THR A 5 28.12 -54.01 -19.57
C THR A 5 26.74 -54.21 -18.93
N SER A 6 26.75 -54.82 -17.74
CA SER A 6 26.05 -54.41 -16.50
C SER A 6 24.67 -53.74 -16.58
N SER A 7 23.60 -54.49 -16.33
CA SER A 7 22.30 -53.95 -15.92
C SER A 7 22.25 -53.72 -14.39
N ARG A 8 22.50 -52.47 -13.96
CA ARG A 8 22.27 -52.03 -12.57
C ARG A 8 20.90 -51.35 -12.43
N GLN A 9 20.17 -51.88 -11.45
CA GLN A 9 19.20 -51.26 -10.52
C GLN A 9 18.23 -50.19 -11.01
N ARG A 10 16.94 -50.56 -10.89
CA ARG A 10 15.77 -49.69 -10.76
C ARG A 10 16.00 -48.63 -9.67
N THR A 11 15.96 -47.36 -10.05
CA THR A 11 15.60 -46.28 -9.14
C THR A 11 14.13 -45.95 -9.38
N ASN A 12 13.31 -46.15 -8.35
CA ASN A 12 11.92 -45.68 -8.30
C ASN A 12 11.93 -44.14 -8.30
N ASN A 13 11.75 -43.53 -9.47
CA ASN A 13 11.34 -42.14 -9.56
C ASN A 13 9.85 -42.07 -9.22
N ASN A 14 9.54 -41.83 -7.95
CA ASN A 14 8.26 -41.26 -7.56
C ASN A 14 8.27 -39.78 -7.99
N ASP A 15 8.06 -39.53 -9.28
CA ASP A 15 7.73 -38.20 -9.79
C ASP A 15 6.33 -37.86 -9.29
N ILE A 16 6.27 -37.26 -8.10
CA ILE A 16 5.10 -36.47 -7.69
C ILE A 16 4.98 -35.38 -8.75
N PRO A 17 3.86 -35.25 -9.48
CA PRO A 17 3.68 -34.11 -10.36
C PRO A 17 3.72 -32.88 -9.45
N ILE A 18 4.78 -32.09 -9.59
CA ILE A 18 4.83 -30.74 -9.05
C ILE A 18 3.63 -30.06 -9.69
N ILE A 19 2.55 -29.93 -8.91
CA ILE A 19 1.46 -29.01 -9.18
C ILE A 19 2.18 -27.69 -9.38
N GLN A 20 2.34 -27.31 -10.65
CA GLN A 20 2.66 -25.95 -11.03
C GLN A 20 1.54 -25.11 -10.42
N LYS A 21 1.76 -24.63 -9.19
CA LYS A 21 1.03 -23.49 -8.67
C LYS A 21 1.17 -22.44 -9.76
N SER A 22 0.03 -22.17 -10.36
CA SER A 22 -0.12 -21.30 -11.51
C SER A 22 0.69 -20.03 -11.30
N LYS A 23 1.40 -19.61 -12.34
CA LYS A 23 2.01 -18.28 -12.48
C LYS A 23 0.92 -17.18 -12.51
N MET A 24 0.00 -17.14 -11.56
CA MET A 24 -1.03 -16.11 -11.38
C MET A 24 -0.80 -15.24 -10.14
N ASP A 25 0.16 -15.57 -9.26
CA ASP A 25 0.36 -14.86 -7.98
C ASP A 25 1.11 -13.52 -8.07
N GLN A 26 1.41 -12.99 -9.26
CA GLN A 26 2.29 -11.82 -9.41
C GLN A 26 1.75 -10.70 -10.30
N ARG A 27 0.43 -10.54 -10.35
CA ARG A 27 -0.15 -9.20 -10.57
C ARG A 27 -0.32 -8.56 -9.21
N THR A 28 0.71 -7.91 -8.71
CA THR A 28 0.58 -7.09 -7.50
C THR A 28 -0.42 -5.98 -7.83
N SER A 29 -1.63 -6.08 -7.30
CA SER A 29 -2.62 -5.03 -7.46
C SER A 29 -2.07 -3.70 -6.95
N ASN A 30 -2.22 -2.65 -7.75
CA ASN A 30 -1.88 -1.28 -7.38
C ASN A 30 -2.59 -0.85 -6.08
N VAL A 31 -3.84 -1.29 -5.92
CA VAL A 31 -4.63 -1.02 -4.71
C VAL A 31 -4.05 -1.77 -3.51
N LYS A 32 -3.62 -3.03 -3.68
CA LYS A 32 -2.97 -3.79 -2.61
C LYS A 32 -1.73 -3.06 -2.09
N LEU A 33 -0.87 -2.58 -3.00
CA LEU A 33 0.32 -1.81 -2.63
C LEU A 33 -0.02 -0.53 -1.86
N LEU A 34 -1.06 0.21 -2.27
CA LEU A 34 -1.51 1.39 -1.53
C LEU A 34 -2.04 1.05 -0.15
N LEU A 35 -2.87 0.01 -0.04
CA LEU A 35 -3.42 -0.40 1.24
C LEU A 35 -2.32 -0.83 2.21
N ASP A 36 -1.29 -1.54 1.72
CA ASP A 36 -0.10 -1.87 2.51
C ASP A 36 0.61 -0.61 3.03
N GLN A 37 0.76 0.43 2.19
CA GLN A 37 1.35 1.70 2.62
C GLN A 37 0.44 2.47 3.59
N TYR A 38 -0.89 2.41 3.42
CA TYR A 38 -1.84 2.98 4.37
C TYR A 38 -1.77 2.29 5.75
N HIS A 39 -1.61 0.96 5.79
CA HIS A 39 -1.43 0.25 7.05
C HIS A 39 -0.14 0.65 7.75
N LYS A 40 0.96 0.84 7.00
CA LYS A 40 2.21 1.40 7.54
C LYS A 40 2.02 2.83 8.05
N LEU A 41 1.29 3.67 7.31
CA LEU A 41 0.96 5.05 7.72
C LEU A 41 0.25 5.07 9.07
N ASN A 42 -0.72 4.17 9.26
CA ASN A 42 -1.46 4.07 10.53
C ASN A 42 -0.51 3.80 11.69
N VAL A 43 0.40 2.83 11.54
CA VAL A 43 1.41 2.52 12.56
C VAL A 43 2.32 3.71 12.83
N LEU A 44 2.82 4.39 11.79
CA LEU A 44 3.69 5.55 11.95
C LEU A 44 2.99 6.70 12.68
N LEU A 45 1.74 7.02 12.30
CA LEU A 45 0.97 8.09 12.93
C LEU A 45 0.60 7.78 14.38
N ASP A 46 0.31 6.52 14.69
CA ASP A 46 0.01 6.12 16.08
C ASP A 46 1.25 6.26 16.98
N LEU A 47 2.47 6.19 16.42
CA LEU A 47 3.73 6.39 17.13
C LEU A 47 4.13 7.87 17.32
N VAL A 48 3.55 8.80 16.55
CA VAL A 48 3.84 10.25 16.68
C VAL A 48 3.43 10.77 18.07
N GLY A 49 2.41 10.17 18.70
CA GLY A 49 2.05 10.49 20.07
C GLY A 49 1.59 11.94 20.26
N ASN A 50 2.10 12.63 21.30
CA ASN A 50 1.70 14.00 21.62
C ASN A 50 2.48 15.03 20.79
N THR A 51 1.76 15.94 20.13
CA THR A 51 2.28 17.01 19.26
C THR A 51 2.21 18.41 19.89
N ASP A 52 1.83 18.52 21.17
CA ASP A 52 1.61 19.82 21.85
C ASP A 52 2.84 20.73 21.88
N ASN A 53 4.04 20.13 21.96
CA ASN A 53 5.31 20.85 22.05
C ASN A 53 5.94 21.18 20.69
N LEU A 54 5.32 20.75 19.58
CA LEU A 54 5.85 21.00 18.25
C LEU A 54 5.54 22.42 17.79
N GLU A 55 6.33 22.90 16.83
CA GLU A 55 6.00 24.14 16.16
C GLU A 55 4.61 24.07 15.53
N LYS A 56 3.91 25.21 15.54
CA LYS A 56 2.54 25.31 14.99
C LYS A 56 2.46 24.76 13.57
N LYS A 57 3.44 25.09 12.72
CA LYS A 57 3.50 24.62 11.34
C LYS A 57 3.60 23.08 11.30
N THR A 58 4.53 22.48 12.04
CA THR A 58 4.71 21.02 12.11
C THR A 58 3.45 20.34 12.61
N ARG A 59 2.85 20.84 13.70
CA ARG A 59 1.61 20.32 14.28
C ARG A 59 0.45 20.36 13.30
N ASP A 60 0.27 21.47 12.59
CA ASP A 60 -0.81 21.61 11.61
C ASP A 60 -0.66 20.61 10.45
N HIS A 61 0.57 20.32 10.01
CA HIS A 61 0.83 19.32 8.97
C HIS A 61 0.65 17.88 9.48
N ILE A 62 1.04 17.57 10.72
CA ILE A 62 0.75 16.27 11.34
C ILE A 62 -0.76 16.08 11.48
N ASN A 63 -1.50 17.10 11.91
CA ASN A 63 -2.95 17.07 11.96
C ASN A 63 -3.56 16.81 10.58
N LEU A 64 -3.00 17.39 9.53
CA LEU A 64 -3.42 17.12 8.16
C LEU A 64 -3.17 15.66 7.76
N LEU A 65 -2.07 15.03 8.21
CA LEU A 65 -1.86 13.58 8.02
C LEU A 65 -2.94 12.74 8.71
N PHE A 66 -3.37 13.10 9.92
CA PHE A 66 -4.48 12.42 10.62
C PHE A 66 -5.82 12.57 9.87
N VAL A 67 -6.07 13.74 9.29
CA VAL A 67 -7.24 13.98 8.43
C VAL A 67 -7.16 13.12 7.16
N THR A 68 -6.01 13.07 6.50
CA THR A 68 -5.81 12.21 5.31
C THR A 68 -6.00 10.74 5.65
N LYS A 69 -5.44 10.26 6.77
CA LYS A 69 -5.69 8.90 7.32
C LYS A 69 -7.19 8.64 7.45
N SER A 70 -7.92 9.55 8.09
CA SER A 70 -9.37 9.41 8.32
C SER A 70 -10.16 9.35 7.01
N ASN A 71 -9.80 10.19 6.03
CA ASN A 71 -10.43 10.18 4.71
C ASN A 71 -10.22 8.85 3.99
N ILE A 72 -9.00 8.30 4.02
CA ILE A 72 -8.71 6.98 3.43
C ILE A 72 -9.54 5.89 4.12
N THR A 73 -9.62 5.90 5.47
CA THR A 73 -10.46 4.96 6.23
C THR A 73 -11.92 4.98 5.77
N ILE A 74 -12.48 6.19 5.60
CA ILE A 74 -13.88 6.37 5.16
C ILE A 74 -14.08 5.80 3.76
N LEU A 75 -13.14 6.05 2.84
CA LEU A 75 -13.21 5.51 1.47
C LEU A 75 -13.18 3.98 1.46
N ILE A 76 -12.28 3.36 2.23
CA ILE A 76 -12.19 1.90 2.38
C ILE A 76 -13.51 1.35 2.91
N GLN A 77 -14.00 1.90 4.03
CA GLN A 77 -15.25 1.44 4.64
C GLN A 77 -16.45 1.61 3.72
N HIS A 78 -16.55 2.73 3.01
CA HIS A 78 -17.65 2.99 2.09
C HIS A 78 -17.64 2.00 0.92
N SER A 79 -16.49 1.77 0.29
CA SER A 79 -16.39 0.81 -0.81
C SER A 79 -16.70 -0.62 -0.35
N LEU A 80 -16.18 -1.03 0.81
CA LEU A 80 -16.48 -2.36 1.36
C LEU A 80 -17.95 -2.52 1.73
N LYS A 81 -18.59 -1.50 2.32
CA LYS A 81 -20.03 -1.54 2.62
C LYS A 81 -20.88 -1.74 1.36
N ASN A 82 -20.52 -1.08 0.26
CA ASN A 82 -21.23 -1.25 -1.01
C ASN A 82 -21.08 -2.67 -1.55
N ILE A 83 -19.86 -3.20 -1.56
CA ILE A 83 -19.59 -4.58 -2.00
C ILE A 83 -20.33 -5.59 -1.11
N MET A 84 -20.35 -5.39 0.22
CA MET A 84 -21.08 -6.26 1.15
C MET A 84 -22.58 -6.22 0.88
N LYS A 85 -23.14 -5.03 0.62
CA LYS A 85 -24.55 -4.87 0.25
C LYS A 85 -24.88 -5.59 -1.04
N GLU A 86 -24.03 -5.49 -2.07
CA GLU A 86 -24.18 -6.20 -3.34
C GLU A 86 -24.09 -7.73 -3.16
N LYS A 87 -23.22 -8.19 -2.27
CA LYS A 87 -23.06 -9.62 -1.93
C LYS A 87 -24.05 -10.13 -0.88
N ASN A 88 -24.98 -9.30 -0.40
CA ASN A 88 -25.94 -9.61 0.68
C ASN A 88 -25.28 -10.12 1.98
N ILE A 89 -24.13 -9.56 2.35
CA ILE A 89 -23.39 -9.90 3.57
C ILE A 89 -23.75 -8.89 4.68
N SER A 90 -24.21 -9.40 5.83
CA SER A 90 -24.71 -8.60 6.96
C SER A 90 -23.82 -8.65 8.22
N ARG A 91 -22.51 -8.90 8.06
CA ARG A 91 -21.52 -8.89 9.16
C ARG A 91 -20.70 -7.60 9.19
N LEU A 92 -19.90 -7.43 10.25
CA LEU A 92 -18.91 -6.36 10.35
C LEU A 92 -17.78 -6.55 9.32
N ILE A 93 -17.23 -5.41 8.87
CA ILE A 93 -16.07 -5.36 7.99
C ILE A 93 -14.83 -5.78 8.77
N THR A 94 -14.04 -6.64 8.16
CA THR A 94 -12.74 -7.14 8.65
C THR A 94 -11.64 -6.74 7.68
N LYS A 95 -10.38 -6.76 8.12
CA LYS A 95 -9.24 -6.43 7.26
C LYS A 95 -9.12 -7.34 6.04
N GLU A 96 -9.56 -8.60 6.16
CA GLU A 96 -9.55 -9.58 5.06
C GLU A 96 -10.46 -9.16 3.90
N ASP A 97 -11.52 -8.39 4.19
CA ASP A 97 -12.46 -7.90 3.17
C ASP A 97 -11.82 -6.89 2.21
N GLU A 98 -10.73 -6.24 2.62
CA GLU A 98 -9.97 -5.32 1.77
C GLU A 98 -9.45 -5.99 0.49
N ALA A 99 -9.31 -7.33 0.48
CA ALA A 99 -8.95 -8.09 -0.72
C ALA A 99 -9.95 -7.89 -1.87
N TRP A 100 -11.21 -7.56 -1.58
CA TRP A 100 -12.20 -7.25 -2.61
C TRP A 100 -11.93 -5.94 -3.35
N LEU A 101 -11.10 -5.06 -2.78
CA LEU A 101 -10.74 -3.77 -3.40
C LEU A 101 -9.55 -3.89 -4.34
N TYR A 102 -8.83 -5.01 -4.34
CA TYR A 102 -7.57 -5.14 -5.08
C TYR A 102 -7.74 -4.86 -6.58
N ASP A 103 -8.85 -5.28 -7.17
CA ASP A 103 -9.10 -5.09 -8.60
C ASP A 103 -10.06 -3.92 -8.89
N ASP A 104 -10.42 -3.12 -7.89
CA ASP A 104 -11.36 -2.00 -8.02
C ASP A 104 -10.66 -0.71 -8.51
N LEU A 105 -10.74 -0.46 -9.82
CA LEU A 105 -10.19 0.74 -10.46
C LEU A 105 -10.93 2.04 -10.07
N ILE A 106 -12.21 1.96 -9.72
CA ILE A 106 -12.99 3.12 -9.26
C ILE A 106 -12.53 3.51 -7.86
N PHE A 107 -12.27 2.54 -7.00
CA PHE A 107 -11.66 2.79 -5.71
C PHE A 107 -10.24 3.34 -5.85
N LEU A 108 -9.43 2.77 -6.76
CA LEU A 108 -8.07 3.27 -7.04
C LEU A 108 -8.06 4.76 -7.40
N SER A 109 -9.00 5.21 -8.22
CA SER A 109 -9.09 6.62 -8.62
C SER A 109 -9.53 7.57 -7.50
N LYS A 110 -10.23 7.06 -6.49
CA LYS A 110 -10.61 7.83 -5.30
C LYS A 110 -9.51 7.90 -4.26
N ILE A 111 -8.77 6.81 -4.06
CA ILE A 111 -7.73 6.73 -3.03
C ILE A 111 -6.40 7.36 -3.49
N GLY A 112 -6.06 7.28 -4.78
CA GLY A 112 -4.84 7.87 -5.35
C GLY A 112 -4.61 9.35 -4.98
N PRO A 113 -5.62 10.23 -5.14
CA PRO A 113 -5.52 11.63 -4.72
C PRO A 113 -5.21 11.82 -3.22
N GLN A 114 -5.68 10.95 -2.33
CA GLN A 114 -5.37 11.04 -0.90
C GLN A 114 -3.89 10.76 -0.64
N PHE A 115 -3.30 9.80 -1.36
CA PHE A 115 -1.86 9.53 -1.31
C PHE A 115 -1.03 10.67 -1.89
N GLN A 116 -1.53 11.39 -2.89
CA GLN A 116 -0.88 12.60 -3.39
C GLN A 116 -0.88 13.73 -2.36
N VAL A 117 -1.97 13.89 -1.60
CA VAL A 117 -2.00 14.83 -0.47
C VAL A 117 -1.00 14.41 0.60
N PHE A 118 -0.97 13.13 0.97
CA PHE A 118 0.01 12.58 1.91
C PHE A 118 1.45 12.92 1.49
N LEU A 119 1.83 12.64 0.25
CA LEU A 119 3.18 12.92 -0.26
C LEU A 119 3.55 14.40 -0.11
N LYS A 120 2.64 15.31 -0.47
CA LYS A 120 2.87 16.76 -0.34
C LYS A 120 3.07 17.18 1.10
N VAL A 121 2.27 16.63 2.03
CA VAL A 121 2.39 16.96 3.45
C VAL A 121 3.72 16.47 4.01
N ILE A 122 4.15 15.28 3.60
CA ILE A 122 5.44 14.72 3.98
C ILE A 122 6.60 15.54 3.44
N ASP A 123 6.55 15.94 2.16
CA ASP A 123 7.59 16.80 1.57
C ASP A 123 7.73 18.12 2.36
N ILE A 124 6.62 18.74 2.77
CA ILE A 124 6.64 19.97 3.59
C ILE A 124 7.15 19.70 5.02
N LEU A 125 6.83 18.55 5.62
CA LEU A 125 7.30 18.19 6.95
C LEU A 125 8.82 18.01 6.98
N PHE A 126 9.41 17.44 5.92
CA PHE A 126 10.86 17.29 5.81
C PHE A 126 11.61 18.59 5.49
N GLU A 127 10.93 19.63 5.01
CA GLU A 127 11.51 20.97 4.94
C GLU A 127 11.62 21.64 6.33
N ASN A 128 10.94 21.10 7.36
CA ASN A 128 11.01 21.63 8.72
C ASN A 128 11.90 20.75 9.61
N GLU A 129 13.03 21.31 10.06
CA GLU A 129 13.97 20.64 10.98
C GLU A 129 13.31 20.22 12.29
N ASP A 130 12.26 20.91 12.75
CA ASP A 130 11.51 20.59 13.97
C ASP A 130 10.94 19.16 13.96
N PHE A 131 10.48 18.69 12.79
CA PHE A 131 9.93 17.33 12.66
C PHE A 131 11.02 16.27 12.79
N GLU A 132 12.16 16.46 12.11
CA GLU A 132 13.29 15.52 12.16
C GLU A 132 13.93 15.47 13.55
N ASN A 133 14.06 16.63 14.20
CA ASN A 133 14.59 16.73 15.56
C ASN A 133 13.67 16.08 16.61
N SER A 134 12.36 16.25 16.45
CA SER A 134 11.37 15.71 17.38
C SER A 134 11.12 14.22 17.18
N PHE A 135 11.24 13.72 15.94
CA PHE A 135 10.94 12.33 15.59
C PHE A 135 11.97 11.68 14.64
N PRO A 136 13.26 11.58 15.03
CA PRO A 136 14.33 11.14 14.13
C PRO A 136 14.20 9.69 13.65
N ILE A 137 13.51 8.82 14.39
CA ILE A 137 13.26 7.43 13.96
C ILE A 137 12.04 7.36 13.03
N LEU A 138 11.00 8.14 13.31
CA LEU A 138 9.78 8.15 12.49
C LEU A 138 10.01 8.87 11.17
N SER A 139 10.86 9.90 11.15
CA SER A 139 11.26 10.64 9.95
C SER A 139 11.77 9.68 8.87
N HIS A 140 12.70 8.76 9.19
CA HIS A 140 13.15 7.74 8.25
C HIS A 140 12.00 6.84 7.75
N GLY A 141 11.09 6.45 8.64
CA GLY A 141 9.92 5.64 8.27
C GLY A 141 8.98 6.34 7.29
N PHE A 142 8.66 7.62 7.54
CA PHE A 142 7.86 8.45 6.65
C PHE A 142 8.56 8.70 5.30
N GLN A 143 9.89 8.86 5.31
CA GLN A 143 10.67 9.07 4.09
C GLN A 143 10.68 7.82 3.22
N GLN A 144 10.92 6.65 3.81
CA GLN A 144 10.87 5.38 3.09
C GLN A 144 9.48 5.13 2.50
N MET A 145 8.42 5.40 3.25
CA MET A 145 7.04 5.28 2.78
C MET A 145 6.77 6.25 1.60
N SER A 146 7.23 7.49 1.69
CA SER A 146 7.11 8.48 0.60
C SER A 146 7.78 8.00 -0.68
N GLU A 147 9.01 7.50 -0.59
CA GLU A 147 9.76 6.96 -1.72
C GLU A 147 9.09 5.71 -2.34
N ASP A 148 8.58 4.80 -1.52
CA ASP A 148 7.85 3.62 -1.99
C ASP A 148 6.61 4.02 -2.80
N ILE A 149 5.87 5.02 -2.32
CA ILE A 149 4.66 5.53 -2.98
C ILE A 149 5.03 6.26 -4.29
N LYS A 150 6.08 7.09 -4.29
CA LYS A 150 6.54 7.81 -5.49
C LYS A 150 6.98 6.86 -6.62
N LYS A 151 7.51 5.70 -6.28
CA LYS A 151 7.89 4.65 -7.26
C LYS A 151 6.69 3.92 -7.88
N MET A 152 5.47 4.13 -7.38
CA MET A 152 4.29 3.44 -7.90
C MET A 152 3.84 4.04 -9.25
N PRO A 153 3.70 3.22 -10.31
CA PRO A 153 3.56 3.71 -11.69
C PRO A 153 2.25 4.47 -11.95
N PHE A 154 1.19 4.19 -11.19
CA PHE A 154 -0.14 4.77 -11.40
C PHE A 154 -0.37 6.10 -10.66
N LEU A 155 0.56 6.55 -9.81
CA LEU A 155 0.45 7.87 -9.17
C LEU A 155 0.92 8.99 -10.10
N ASN A 156 1.80 8.69 -11.05
CA ASN A 156 2.32 9.62 -12.06
C ASN A 156 1.30 9.95 -13.18
N THR A 157 0.26 9.14 -13.35
CA THR A 157 -0.81 9.44 -14.33
C THR A 157 -1.81 10.48 -13.82
N TYR A 158 -1.95 10.66 -12.50
CA TYR A 158 -2.81 11.71 -11.93
C TYR A 158 -2.15 13.11 -11.96
N THR A 159 -0.83 13.19 -12.11
CA THR A 159 -0.11 14.48 -12.23
C THR A 159 -0.08 15.00 -13.67
N GLN A 160 -0.28 14.13 -14.68
CA GLN A 160 -0.19 14.52 -16.09
C GLN A 160 -1.49 15.08 -16.69
N THR A 161 -2.66 14.86 -16.08
CA THR A 161 -3.95 15.29 -16.66
C THR A 161 -4.24 16.80 -16.58
N LYS A 162 -3.32 17.62 -16.09
CA LYS A 162 -3.48 19.09 -16.05
C LYS A 162 -2.73 19.87 -17.14
N ASN A 163 -1.88 19.24 -17.96
CA ASN A 163 -1.03 19.95 -18.92
C ASN A 163 -1.24 19.56 -20.39
N THR A 164 -2.39 19.00 -20.75
CA THR A 164 -2.78 18.83 -22.17
C THR A 164 -4.11 19.50 -22.43
N SER A 165 -4.07 20.83 -22.49
CA SER A 165 -5.00 21.64 -23.27
C SER A 165 -4.13 22.47 -24.22
N ILE A 166 -4.06 22.04 -25.48
CA ILE A 166 -3.63 22.87 -26.61
C ILE A 166 -4.81 23.77 -26.98
#